data_AF-A0A4R4YIL4-F1
#
_entry.id   AF-A0A4R4YIL4-F1
#
_cell.length_a   1.000
_cell.length_b   1.000
_cell.length_c   1.000
_cell.angle_alpha   90.00
_cell.angle_beta   90.00
_cell.angle_gamma   90.00
#
_symmetry.space_group_name_H-M   'P 1'
#
loop_
_entity.id
_entity.type
_entity.pdbx_description
1 polymer ?
#
loop_
_entity_poly.entity_id
_entity_poly.type
_entity_poly.pdbx_seq_one_letter_code
_entity_poly.pdbx_strand_id
1 'polypeptide(L)'
;MFIGGGVAAILVIVLVIVLVVRGLGGDDKPTANDPGTSQPTGGTSEPTGGTTTGGGDVKPATGQAQNVSTKLEAIGYQCSDLFSTDAGSHRGCFKYEGATEADAVFQSTKDGTIISLQLKSSDDENVNNAGVTFDAALQALGNDTFGGSEVKKVQEAVKTGQKSEKIGTTWGEFQLSNNGTLRLSGHKSGEESFRIPDQTFQTTEAQLKSALGAKGYDCKSTCSKKIGDFGSQRIYGYGGSSGGLRSVELSLTGREGDVKAAWPSLVGDAFGTLKGTDTAKLREFVEKHNDGKPSVAYVAGWRVEVSPNDRDDYLSRRISIGRELYYA
;
A
#
# COMPACT_ATOMS: atom_id res chain seq x y z
N MET A 1 -51.45 4.50 -40.72
CA MET A 1 -52.05 3.28 -40.15
C MET A 1 -51.18 2.87 -38.96
N PHE A 2 -51.69 3.08 -37.72
CA PHE A 2 -51.28 2.69 -36.35
C PHE A 2 -49.77 2.44 -36.07
N ILE A 3 -49.01 3.21 -35.27
CA ILE A 3 -49.05 3.55 -33.81
C ILE A 3 -48.77 2.38 -32.85
N GLY A 4 -47.72 2.55 -32.03
CA GLY A 4 -47.48 1.91 -30.72
C GLY A 4 -46.15 1.15 -30.67
N GLY A 5 -45.19 1.37 -29.77
CA GLY A 5 -45.09 2.13 -28.53
C GLY A 5 -44.12 1.39 -27.60
N GLY A 6 -43.20 2.07 -26.89
CA GLY A 6 -42.35 1.43 -25.88
C GLY A 6 -41.07 2.18 -25.52
N VAL A 7 -41.21 3.24 -24.72
CA VAL A 7 -40.13 4.01 -24.08
C VAL A 7 -40.01 3.58 -22.60
N ALA A 8 -38.77 3.48 -22.10
CA ALA A 8 -38.32 3.61 -20.69
C ALA A 8 -38.78 2.61 -19.60
N ALA A 9 -37.82 1.80 -19.11
CA ALA A 9 -37.63 1.34 -17.72
C ALA A 9 -36.33 0.49 -17.72
N ILE A 10 -35.28 0.73 -16.93
CA ILE A 10 -35.20 0.47 -15.49
C ILE A 10 -34.11 1.38 -14.91
N LEU A 11 -34.53 2.30 -14.05
CA LEU A 11 -33.71 3.18 -13.22
C LEU A 11 -34.31 3.12 -11.81
N VAL A 12 -34.24 1.95 -11.15
CA VAL A 12 -34.76 1.72 -9.79
C VAL A 12 -33.96 0.62 -9.08
N ILE A 13 -32.77 0.93 -8.55
CA ILE A 13 -32.19 0.28 -7.35
C ILE A 13 -31.35 1.34 -6.61
N VAL A 14 -32.00 2.42 -6.16
CA VAL A 14 -31.48 3.35 -5.15
C VAL A 14 -32.68 3.81 -4.32
N LEU A 15 -33.23 2.96 -3.45
CA LEU A 15 -34.07 3.41 -2.32
C LEU A 15 -34.44 2.29 -1.33
N VAL A 16 -33.48 1.66 -0.64
CA VAL A 16 -33.80 0.96 0.63
C VAL A 16 -32.61 1.16 1.57
N ILE A 17 -32.92 1.38 2.86
CA ILE A 17 -32.03 1.58 4.02
C ILE A 17 -31.76 3.07 4.35
N VAL A 18 -32.82 3.81 4.71
CA VAL A 18 -32.79 4.77 5.84
C VAL A 18 -34.16 4.75 6.54
N LEU A 19 -34.15 4.77 7.88
CA LEU A 19 -35.25 4.84 8.87
C LEU A 19 -35.81 3.45 9.24
N VAL A 20 -35.78 2.98 10.51
CA VAL A 20 -36.22 3.63 11.75
C VAL A 20 -35.55 2.96 12.97
N VAL A 21 -34.87 3.74 13.83
CA VAL A 21 -35.17 3.80 15.28
C VAL A 21 -34.93 5.25 15.74
N ARG A 22 -35.98 5.89 16.25
CA ARG A 22 -35.97 7.21 16.89
C ARG A 22 -36.71 7.09 18.22
N GLY A 23 -36.23 7.81 19.24
CA GLY A 23 -36.87 8.04 20.55
C GLY A 23 -36.11 7.31 21.66
N LEU A 24 -35.61 7.93 22.73
CA LEU A 24 -36.06 9.06 23.55
C LEU A 24 -34.78 9.76 24.10
N GLY A 25 -34.58 11.08 24.20
CA GLY A 25 -35.37 12.12 24.83
C GLY A 25 -34.72 12.54 26.17
N GLY A 26 -34.22 13.78 26.29
CA GLY A 26 -33.88 14.41 27.59
C GLY A 26 -32.65 15.31 27.62
N ASP A 27 -32.86 16.64 27.51
CA ASP A 27 -31.94 17.70 27.95
C ASP A 27 -31.81 17.69 29.48
N ASP A 28 -30.59 17.90 29.99
CA ASP A 28 -30.31 18.67 31.21
C ASP A 28 -28.78 18.93 31.35
N LYS A 29 -28.43 20.19 31.61
CA LYS A 29 -27.15 20.68 32.14
C LYS A 29 -27.48 21.58 33.34
N PRO A 30 -26.55 21.97 34.24
CA PRO A 30 -25.20 21.45 34.56
C PRO A 30 -24.98 21.27 36.09
N THR A 31 -23.90 20.59 36.52
CA THR A 31 -23.30 20.87 37.84
C THR A 31 -21.78 20.72 37.81
N ALA A 32 -21.10 21.75 38.31
CA ALA A 32 -19.67 21.81 38.55
C ALA A 32 -19.29 21.09 39.86
N ASN A 33 -18.07 20.53 39.90
CA ASN A 33 -17.11 20.69 41.00
C ASN A 33 -15.72 20.16 40.57
N ASP A 34 -14.74 21.05 40.74
CA ASP A 34 -13.27 20.94 40.59
C ASP A 34 -12.64 20.35 41.89
N PRO A 35 -11.30 20.32 42.14
CA PRO A 35 -10.10 20.14 41.30
C PRO A 35 -9.16 19.03 41.84
N GLY A 36 -8.27 18.52 40.99
CA GLY A 36 -7.17 17.62 41.37
C GLY A 36 -5.82 18.08 40.82
N THR A 37 -5.06 18.75 41.70
CA THR A 37 -3.69 19.30 41.59
C THR A 37 -2.65 18.48 40.79
N SER A 38 -1.83 19.17 39.96
CA SER A 38 -0.35 19.19 40.02
C SER A 38 0.26 20.10 38.93
N GLN A 39 1.15 21.01 39.34
CA GLN A 39 1.99 21.90 38.50
C GLN A 39 3.48 21.47 38.62
N PRO A 40 4.46 22.16 38.01
CA PRO A 40 5.17 21.83 36.78
C PRO A 40 6.63 21.39 37.00
N THR A 41 7.33 20.91 35.96
CA THR A 41 8.80 21.08 35.87
C THR A 41 9.28 20.98 34.43
N GLY A 42 10.12 21.94 34.03
CA GLY A 42 10.58 22.14 32.66
C GLY A 42 11.90 21.42 32.31
N GLY A 43 12.07 21.23 31.00
CA GLY A 43 13.30 21.43 30.22
C GLY A 43 14.59 20.72 30.62
N THR A 44 15.05 19.81 29.75
CA THR A 44 16.46 19.79 29.29
C THR A 44 16.59 19.01 27.97
N SER A 45 17.09 19.68 26.92
CA SER A 45 17.77 19.10 25.76
C SER A 45 19.05 18.38 26.26
N GLU A 46 19.59 17.28 25.73
CA GLU A 46 20.05 16.97 24.35
C GLU A 46 20.62 15.50 24.37
N PRO A 47 21.40 15.00 23.38
CA PRO A 47 21.01 14.05 22.32
C PRO A 47 21.55 12.60 22.48
N THR A 48 21.24 11.76 21.48
CA THR A 48 21.98 10.55 21.01
C THR A 48 21.43 9.18 21.43
N GLY A 49 20.93 8.44 20.42
CA GLY A 49 20.60 7.02 20.54
C GLY A 49 19.40 6.63 19.67
N GLY A 50 19.51 6.80 18.35
CA GLY A 50 18.45 6.53 17.38
C GLY A 50 17.99 5.07 17.39
N THR A 51 17.08 4.77 18.31
CA THR A 51 16.23 3.59 18.32
C THR A 51 14.91 4.05 17.73
N THR A 52 14.69 3.86 16.43
CA THR A 52 13.39 4.15 15.82
C THR A 52 12.54 2.88 15.82
N THR A 53 11.75 2.73 16.88
CA THR A 53 10.44 2.08 16.93
C THR A 53 9.51 2.83 15.97
N GLY A 54 9.56 2.51 14.69
CA GLY A 54 8.84 3.20 13.62
C GLY A 54 7.46 2.61 13.27
N GLY A 55 6.88 1.77 14.13
CA GLY A 55 5.52 1.27 13.96
C GLY A 55 4.56 2.06 14.86
N GLY A 56 4.15 3.25 14.42
CA GLY A 56 3.06 3.97 15.11
C GLY A 56 1.78 3.14 15.08
N ASP A 57 0.96 3.24 16.13
CA ASP A 57 -0.36 2.62 16.14
C ASP A 57 -1.16 3.11 14.92
N VAL A 58 -1.47 2.17 14.04
CA VAL A 58 -2.23 2.42 12.82
C VAL A 58 -3.67 2.70 13.21
N LYS A 59 -4.11 3.95 13.04
CA LYS A 59 -5.50 4.37 13.26
C LYS A 59 -6.27 4.29 11.94
N PRO A 60 -7.58 3.95 11.97
CA PRO A 60 -8.44 4.02 10.79
C PRO A 60 -8.41 5.42 10.17
N ALA A 61 -8.44 5.51 8.84
CA ALA A 61 -8.57 6.77 8.14
C ALA A 61 -9.88 7.49 8.50
N THR A 62 -9.84 8.82 8.42
CA THR A 62 -10.98 9.74 8.64
C THR A 62 -11.13 10.67 7.42
N GLY A 63 -12.18 11.50 7.40
CA GLY A 63 -12.32 12.60 6.44
C GLY A 63 -12.31 12.15 4.97
N GLN A 64 -11.60 12.91 4.11
CA GLN A 64 -11.46 12.59 2.68
C GLN A 64 -10.76 11.26 2.47
N ALA A 65 -9.69 10.97 3.22
CA ALA A 65 -8.95 9.72 3.14
C ALA A 65 -9.84 8.49 3.35
N GLN A 66 -10.76 8.55 4.32
CA GLN A 66 -11.74 7.48 4.53
C GLN A 66 -12.70 7.33 3.34
N ASN A 67 -13.28 8.43 2.87
CA ASN A 67 -14.23 8.41 1.75
C ASN A 67 -13.61 7.87 0.47
N VAL A 68 -12.40 8.32 0.14
CA VAL A 68 -11.63 7.84 -1.01
C VAL A 68 -11.32 6.35 -0.87
N SER A 69 -10.92 5.89 0.32
CA SER A 69 -10.65 4.47 0.56
C SER A 69 -11.90 3.62 0.30
N THR A 70 -13.05 4.02 0.85
CA THR A 70 -14.32 3.32 0.61
C THR A 70 -14.67 3.26 -0.88
N LYS A 71 -14.42 4.35 -1.63
CA LYS A 71 -14.68 4.38 -3.08
C LYS A 71 -13.73 3.48 -3.86
N LEU A 72 -12.45 3.44 -3.47
CA LEU A 72 -11.45 2.54 -4.08
C LEU A 72 -11.78 1.07 -3.76
N GLU A 73 -12.17 0.76 -2.53
CA GLU A 73 -12.62 -0.58 -2.13
C GLU A 73 -13.87 -1.02 -2.90
N ALA A 74 -14.82 -0.11 -3.14
CA ALA A 74 -16.01 -0.39 -3.94
C ALA A 74 -15.70 -0.75 -5.41
N ILE A 75 -14.53 -0.38 -5.93
CA ILE A 75 -14.07 -0.75 -7.29
C ILE A 75 -12.97 -1.83 -7.26
N GLY A 76 -12.78 -2.49 -6.12
CA GLY A 76 -11.96 -3.70 -5.97
C GLY A 76 -10.52 -3.48 -5.49
N TYR A 77 -10.17 -2.29 -5.00
CA TYR A 77 -8.89 -2.10 -4.32
C TYR A 77 -8.93 -2.65 -2.90
N GLN A 78 -7.78 -3.09 -2.41
CA GLN A 78 -7.56 -3.43 -1.01
C GLN A 78 -6.73 -2.33 -0.36
N CYS A 79 -7.31 -1.63 0.61
CA CYS A 79 -6.65 -0.51 1.29
C CYS A 79 -5.99 -0.96 2.60
N SER A 80 -4.81 -0.40 2.86
CA SER A 80 -4.04 -0.62 4.07
C SER A 80 -3.27 0.65 4.45
N ASP A 81 -3.06 0.86 5.74
CA ASP A 81 -2.35 2.02 6.26
C ASP A 81 -0.87 1.69 6.51
N LEU A 82 0.00 2.61 6.10
CA LEU A 82 1.44 2.51 6.36
C LEU A 82 1.78 3.04 7.75
N PHE A 83 1.30 4.24 8.08
CA PHE A 83 1.48 4.87 9.38
C PHE A 83 0.38 5.91 9.67
N SER A 84 0.22 6.24 10.96
CA SER A 84 -0.57 7.37 11.44
C SER A 84 0.18 8.07 12.57
N THR A 85 0.29 9.40 12.48
CA THR A 85 0.92 10.29 13.46
C THR A 85 0.00 11.48 13.74
N ASP A 86 0.37 12.36 14.67
CA ASP A 86 -0.36 13.61 14.90
C ASP A 86 -0.23 14.62 13.74
N ALA A 87 0.79 14.48 12.89
CA ALA A 87 0.93 15.30 11.68
C ALA A 87 -0.02 14.84 10.57
N GLY A 88 -0.25 13.52 10.49
CA GLY A 88 -1.02 12.92 9.41
C GLY A 88 -0.76 11.43 9.26
N SER A 89 -1.23 10.87 8.15
CA SER A 89 -1.15 9.45 7.82
C SER A 89 -0.74 9.22 6.36
N HIS A 90 -0.37 7.98 6.08
CA HIS A 90 -0.07 7.50 4.74
C HIS A 90 -0.80 6.19 4.50
N ARG A 91 -1.51 6.09 3.37
CA ARG A 91 -2.35 4.95 3.02
C ARG A 91 -2.09 4.52 1.58
N GLY A 92 -2.21 3.22 1.34
CA GLY A 92 -2.06 2.60 0.04
C GLY A 92 -3.23 1.67 -0.22
N CYS A 93 -3.83 1.82 -1.39
CA CYS A 93 -4.88 0.97 -1.90
C CYS A 93 -4.35 0.27 -3.15
N PHE A 94 -4.45 -1.05 -3.18
CA PHE A 94 -3.80 -1.88 -4.19
C PHE A 94 -4.82 -2.75 -4.91
N LYS A 95 -4.72 -2.86 -6.23
CA LYS A 95 -5.56 -3.73 -7.05
C LYS A 95 -4.69 -4.55 -7.99
N TYR A 96 -4.74 -5.87 -7.83
CA TYR A 96 -4.06 -6.83 -8.68
C TYR A 96 -5.10 -7.83 -9.20
N GLU A 97 -5.39 -7.78 -10.51
CA GLU A 97 -6.42 -8.58 -11.15
C GLU A 97 -5.96 -9.02 -12.54
N GLY A 98 -5.57 -10.30 -12.67
CA GLY A 98 -5.03 -10.82 -13.93
C GLY A 98 -3.76 -10.08 -14.35
N ALA A 99 -3.76 -9.52 -15.56
CA ALA A 99 -2.66 -8.71 -16.09
C ALA A 99 -2.63 -7.27 -15.56
N THR A 100 -3.70 -6.81 -14.87
CA THR A 100 -3.81 -5.44 -14.37
C THR A 100 -3.20 -5.31 -12.97
N GLU A 101 -2.33 -4.32 -12.81
CA GLU A 101 -1.80 -3.84 -11.54
C GLU A 101 -2.11 -2.35 -11.39
N ALA A 102 -2.67 -1.94 -10.26
CA ALA A 102 -2.90 -0.54 -9.96
C ALA A 102 -2.73 -0.23 -8.47
N ASP A 103 -2.06 0.90 -8.21
CA ASP A 103 -1.76 1.39 -6.88
C ASP A 103 -2.31 2.82 -6.74
N ALA A 104 -2.99 3.09 -5.63
CA ALA A 104 -3.40 4.42 -5.22
C ALA A 104 -2.85 4.70 -3.83
N VAL A 105 -1.80 5.51 -3.76
CA VAL A 105 -1.10 5.85 -2.53
C VAL A 105 -1.32 7.33 -2.23
N PHE A 106 -1.64 7.68 -0.99
CA PHE A 106 -1.89 9.06 -0.62
C PHE A 106 -1.53 9.36 0.83
N GLN A 107 -1.19 10.63 1.06
CA GLN A 107 -0.96 11.19 2.39
C GLN A 107 -2.10 12.13 2.76
N SER A 108 -2.46 12.12 4.04
CA SER A 108 -3.48 13.01 4.59
C SER A 108 -3.05 13.63 5.90
N THR A 109 -3.52 14.84 6.18
CA THR A 109 -3.41 15.49 7.49
C THR A 109 -4.24 14.75 8.55
N LYS A 110 -4.09 15.15 9.82
CA LYS A 110 -4.78 14.51 10.96
C LYS A 110 -6.31 14.47 10.85
N ASP A 111 -6.92 15.44 10.18
CA ASP A 111 -8.37 15.50 9.92
C ASP A 111 -8.82 14.63 8.73
N GLY A 112 -7.87 13.99 8.03
CA GLY A 112 -8.13 13.14 6.88
C GLY A 112 -8.17 13.89 5.54
N THR A 113 -7.81 15.17 5.50
CA THR A 113 -7.67 15.92 4.23
C THR A 113 -6.47 15.39 3.44
N ILE A 114 -6.65 15.02 2.18
CA ILE A 114 -5.56 14.50 1.33
C ILE A 114 -4.70 15.65 0.83
N ILE A 115 -3.38 15.53 0.99
CA ILE A 115 -2.40 16.56 0.63
C ILE A 115 -1.40 16.12 -0.44
N SER A 116 -1.19 14.82 -0.63
CA SER A 116 -0.42 14.29 -1.74
C SER A 116 -0.93 12.92 -2.15
N LEU A 117 -0.71 12.56 -3.41
CA LEU A 117 -1.08 11.28 -3.98
C LEU A 117 -0.11 10.80 -5.04
N GLN A 118 -0.13 9.49 -5.25
CA GLN A 118 0.41 8.81 -6.41
C GLN A 118 -0.63 7.77 -6.88
N LEU A 119 -0.99 7.85 -8.16
CA LEU A 119 -1.73 6.80 -8.85
C LEU A 119 -0.80 6.12 -9.84
N LYS A 120 -0.81 4.80 -9.87
CA LYS A 120 -0.12 3.97 -10.85
C LYS A 120 -1.11 2.96 -11.41
N SER A 121 -1.05 2.72 -12.72
CA SER A 121 -1.78 1.64 -13.38
C SER A 121 -0.95 1.07 -14.52
N SER A 122 -0.86 -0.25 -14.60
CA SER A 122 -0.24 -1.00 -15.66
C SER A 122 -1.08 -2.21 -16.01
N ASP A 123 -0.97 -2.65 -17.26
CA ASP A 123 -1.55 -3.90 -17.72
C ASP A 123 -0.58 -4.49 -18.74
N ASP A 124 -0.03 -5.66 -18.41
CA ASP A 124 1.03 -6.29 -19.19
C ASP A 124 0.52 -6.90 -20.52
N GLU A 125 -0.80 -7.01 -20.68
CA GLU A 125 -1.44 -7.53 -21.90
C GLU A 125 -1.99 -6.40 -22.78
N ASN A 126 -2.54 -5.33 -22.18
CA ASN A 126 -3.22 -4.26 -22.90
C ASN A 126 -3.21 -2.92 -22.14
N VAL A 127 -2.39 -1.98 -22.60
CA VAL A 127 -2.29 -0.62 -22.03
C VAL A 127 -3.63 0.15 -21.96
N ASN A 128 -4.62 -0.17 -22.81
CA ASN A 128 -5.93 0.46 -22.73
C ASN A 128 -6.70 0.05 -21.45
N ASN A 129 -6.52 -1.18 -20.97
CA ASN A 129 -7.08 -1.63 -19.70
C ASN A 129 -6.45 -0.88 -18.53
N ALA A 130 -5.13 -0.62 -18.60
CA ALA A 130 -4.45 0.23 -17.62
C ALA A 130 -5.09 1.63 -17.57
N GLY A 131 -5.47 2.20 -18.72
CA GLY A 131 -6.21 3.46 -18.82
C GLY A 131 -7.57 3.43 -18.13
N VAL A 132 -8.36 2.38 -18.34
CA VAL A 132 -9.68 2.22 -17.68
C VAL A 132 -9.54 2.14 -16.16
N THR A 133 -8.59 1.33 -15.67
CA THR A 133 -8.34 1.18 -14.23
C THR A 133 -7.80 2.46 -13.60
N PHE A 134 -6.91 3.16 -14.31
CA PHE A 134 -6.40 4.46 -13.91
C PHE A 134 -7.51 5.51 -13.80
N ASP A 135 -8.38 5.60 -14.82
CA ASP A 135 -9.49 6.57 -14.85
C ASP A 135 -10.50 6.30 -13.72
N ALA A 136 -10.78 5.03 -13.41
CA ALA A 136 -11.66 4.66 -12.30
C ALA A 136 -11.07 5.09 -10.94
N ALA A 137 -9.77 4.83 -10.71
CA ALA A 137 -9.08 5.26 -9.51
C ALA A 137 -9.00 6.79 -9.40
N LEU A 138 -8.71 7.46 -10.51
CA LEU A 138 -8.66 8.91 -10.60
C LEU A 138 -10.02 9.54 -10.27
N GLN A 139 -11.13 8.95 -10.71
CA GLN A 139 -12.47 9.44 -10.38
C GLN A 139 -12.83 9.18 -8.91
N ALA A 140 -12.49 8.01 -8.38
CA ALA A 140 -12.74 7.64 -6.99
C ALA A 140 -12.01 8.58 -6.02
N LEU A 141 -10.73 8.87 -6.32
CA LEU A 141 -9.88 9.72 -5.49
C LEU A 141 -10.09 11.22 -5.79
N GLY A 142 -10.06 11.60 -7.06
CA GLY A 142 -9.91 12.98 -7.49
C GLY A 142 -11.14 13.85 -7.29
N ASN A 143 -12.34 13.30 -7.45
CA ASN A 143 -13.58 14.06 -7.30
C ASN A 143 -13.74 14.66 -5.89
N ASP A 144 -13.33 13.92 -4.85
CA ASP A 144 -13.42 14.37 -3.46
C ASP A 144 -12.18 15.15 -3.01
N THR A 145 -11.05 14.95 -3.67
CA THR A 145 -9.76 15.53 -3.28
C THR A 145 -9.51 16.89 -3.92
N PHE A 146 -9.64 16.96 -5.25
CA PHE A 146 -9.24 18.13 -6.05
C PHE A 146 -10.32 18.59 -7.04
N GLY A 147 -11.45 17.90 -7.12
CA GLY A 147 -12.64 18.30 -7.87
C GLY A 147 -12.70 17.76 -9.29
N GLY A 148 -13.93 17.60 -9.80
CA GLY A 148 -14.20 16.97 -11.10
C GLY A 148 -13.66 17.73 -12.31
N SER A 149 -13.42 19.04 -12.21
CA SER A 149 -12.76 19.80 -13.29
C SER A 149 -11.32 19.37 -13.49
N GLU A 150 -10.58 19.14 -12.41
CA GLU A 150 -9.17 18.76 -12.47
C GLU A 150 -9.03 17.29 -12.86
N VAL A 151 -9.96 16.41 -12.43
CA VAL A 151 -10.08 15.04 -12.94
C VAL A 151 -10.18 15.04 -14.47
N LYS A 152 -11.04 15.88 -15.05
CA LYS A 152 -11.20 15.96 -16.52
C LYS A 152 -9.91 16.40 -17.23
N LYS A 153 -9.18 17.38 -16.68
CA LYS A 153 -7.90 17.82 -17.25
C LYS A 153 -6.88 16.68 -17.29
N VAL A 154 -6.77 15.90 -16.21
CA VAL A 154 -5.88 14.74 -16.17
C VAL A 154 -6.32 13.66 -17.17
N GLN A 155 -7.62 13.39 -17.28
CA GLN A 155 -8.15 12.44 -18.27
C GLN A 155 -7.88 12.89 -19.71
N GLU A 156 -7.98 14.18 -20.00
CA GLU A 156 -7.65 14.75 -21.31
C GLU A 156 -6.15 14.60 -21.62
N ALA A 157 -5.27 14.86 -20.64
CA ALA A 157 -3.83 14.65 -20.77
C ALA A 157 -3.48 13.17 -21.08
N VAL A 158 -4.12 12.21 -20.40
CA VAL A 158 -3.95 10.78 -20.68
C VAL A 158 -4.40 10.43 -22.10
N LYS A 159 -5.57 10.92 -22.53
CA LYS A 159 -6.14 10.66 -23.86
C LYS A 159 -5.31 11.22 -25.01
N THR A 160 -4.65 12.36 -24.80
CA THR A 160 -3.77 12.96 -25.82
C THR A 160 -2.43 12.23 -25.98
N GLY A 161 -2.16 11.22 -25.15
CA GLY A 161 -1.00 10.35 -25.29
C GLY A 161 0.32 11.01 -24.89
N GLN A 162 0.28 12.06 -24.07
CA GLN A 162 1.50 12.72 -23.61
C GLN A 162 2.31 11.79 -22.71
N LYS A 163 3.60 11.62 -23.05
CA LYS A 163 4.52 10.75 -22.29
C LYS A 163 4.86 11.32 -20.91
N SER A 164 4.91 12.64 -20.77
CA SER A 164 5.03 13.31 -19.49
C SER A 164 4.50 14.73 -19.59
N GLU A 165 3.69 15.14 -18.61
CA GLU A 165 3.05 16.46 -18.59
C GLU A 165 2.96 16.98 -17.15
N LYS A 166 3.26 18.26 -16.96
CA LYS A 166 2.91 18.97 -15.72
C LYS A 166 1.54 19.59 -15.87
N ILE A 167 0.62 19.25 -14.99
CA ILE A 167 -0.76 19.74 -15.04
C ILE A 167 -0.95 20.66 -13.83
N GLY A 168 -0.98 21.97 -14.10
CA GLY A 168 -1.26 22.98 -13.08
C GLY A 168 -2.76 23.03 -12.77
N THR A 169 -3.11 22.94 -11.50
CA THR A 169 -4.51 22.95 -11.04
C THR A 169 -4.70 23.96 -9.93
N THR A 170 -5.96 24.28 -9.62
CA THR A 170 -6.28 25.12 -8.46
C THR A 170 -6.00 24.42 -7.13
N TRP A 171 -5.93 23.09 -7.13
CA TRP A 171 -5.60 22.30 -5.94
C TRP A 171 -4.09 22.24 -5.70
N GLY A 172 -3.30 22.11 -6.77
CA GLY A 172 -1.89 21.76 -6.68
C GLY A 172 -1.23 21.53 -8.03
N GLU A 173 -0.03 20.94 -7.99
CA GLU A 173 0.66 20.49 -9.20
C GLU A 173 0.54 18.98 -9.35
N PHE A 174 0.30 18.53 -10.58
CA PHE A 174 0.38 17.13 -10.95
C PHE A 174 1.51 16.88 -11.94
N GLN A 175 2.10 15.70 -11.85
CA GLN A 175 3.03 15.16 -12.84
C GLN A 175 2.47 13.86 -13.38
N LEU A 176 2.08 13.88 -14.65
CA LEU A 176 1.66 12.71 -15.39
C LEU A 176 2.87 12.10 -16.12
N SER A 177 2.93 10.77 -16.16
CA SER A 177 3.84 9.99 -16.98
C SER A 177 3.09 8.81 -17.62
N ASN A 178 3.34 8.57 -18.90
CA ASN A 178 2.75 7.49 -19.68
C ASN A 178 3.83 6.84 -20.56
N ASN A 179 4.45 5.77 -20.06
CA ASN A 179 5.53 5.05 -20.74
C ASN A 179 5.26 3.54 -20.83
N GLY A 180 3.99 3.14 -20.93
CA GLY A 180 3.53 1.76 -20.76
C GLY A 180 2.99 1.48 -19.36
N THR A 181 3.32 2.33 -18.39
CA THR A 181 2.63 2.47 -17.11
C THR A 181 2.09 3.89 -17.01
N LEU A 182 0.82 4.03 -16.64
CA LEU A 182 0.25 5.33 -16.30
C LEU A 182 0.62 5.67 -14.86
N ARG A 183 1.24 6.83 -14.65
CA ARG A 183 1.57 7.34 -13.33
C ARG A 183 1.16 8.79 -13.21
N LEU A 184 0.51 9.14 -12.10
CA LEU A 184 0.18 10.51 -11.73
C LEU A 184 0.67 10.72 -10.31
N SER A 185 1.61 11.64 -10.10
CA SER A 185 1.85 12.19 -8.76
C SER A 185 1.18 13.55 -8.64
N GLY A 186 0.76 13.91 -7.45
CA GLY A 186 0.18 15.22 -7.18
C GLY A 186 0.39 15.66 -5.74
N HIS A 187 0.56 16.95 -5.54
CA HIS A 187 0.64 17.55 -4.21
C HIS A 187 -0.15 18.85 -4.15
N LYS A 188 -0.81 19.10 -3.01
CA LYS A 188 -1.62 20.27 -2.77
C LYS A 188 -0.73 21.51 -2.58
N SER A 189 -1.11 22.62 -3.20
CA SER A 189 -0.38 23.89 -3.10
C SER A 189 -0.23 24.35 -1.66
N GLY A 190 1.00 24.63 -1.23
CA GLY A 190 1.30 25.13 0.11
C GLY A 190 1.38 24.06 1.21
N GLU A 191 1.19 22.77 0.87
CA GLU A 191 1.37 21.66 1.80
C GLU A 191 2.70 20.94 1.54
N GLU A 192 3.39 20.54 2.62
CA GLU A 192 4.57 19.69 2.51
C GLU A 192 4.18 18.22 2.67
N SER A 193 4.74 17.35 1.83
CA SER A 193 4.58 15.91 2.03
C SER A 193 5.30 15.47 3.29
N PHE A 194 4.65 14.62 4.08
CA PHE A 194 5.27 13.99 5.23
C PHE A 194 6.29 12.96 4.77
N ARG A 195 7.42 12.94 5.47
CA ARG A 195 8.41 11.89 5.30
C ARG A 195 7.85 10.59 5.86
N ILE A 196 7.89 9.53 5.05
CA ILE A 196 7.61 8.17 5.52
C ILE A 196 8.66 7.80 6.58
N PRO A 197 8.23 7.37 7.79
CA PRO A 197 9.15 6.93 8.82
C PRO A 197 10.08 5.84 8.32
N ASP A 198 11.37 5.99 8.64
CA ASP A 198 12.38 5.00 8.32
C ASP A 198 12.14 3.70 9.12
N GLN A 199 12.06 2.56 8.43
CA GLN A 199 11.95 1.24 9.09
C GLN A 199 13.11 0.30 8.73
N THR A 200 13.63 -0.43 9.71
CA THR A 200 14.67 -1.44 9.49
C THR A 200 14.41 -2.66 10.36
N PHE A 201 14.72 -3.85 9.83
CA PHE A 201 14.88 -5.02 10.68
C PHE A 201 16.10 -4.84 11.60
N GLN A 202 16.12 -5.47 12.77
CA GLN A 202 17.29 -5.46 13.65
C GLN A 202 18.41 -6.38 13.11
N THR A 203 18.05 -7.38 12.31
CA THR A 203 19.01 -8.26 11.62
C THR A 203 19.83 -7.45 10.63
N THR A 204 21.14 -7.65 10.61
CA THR A 204 22.06 -7.09 9.60
C THR A 204 22.27 -8.05 8.43
N GLU A 205 22.82 -7.57 7.32
CA GLU A 205 23.16 -8.44 6.17
C GLU A 205 24.11 -9.59 6.55
N ALA A 206 25.13 -9.30 7.38
CA ALA A 206 26.09 -10.30 7.82
C ALA A 206 25.43 -11.38 8.70
N GLN A 207 24.52 -10.97 9.60
CA GLN A 207 23.76 -11.90 10.43
C GLN A 207 22.82 -12.77 9.59
N LEU A 208 22.15 -12.18 8.59
CA LEU A 208 21.30 -12.92 7.65
C LEU A 208 22.11 -13.99 6.90
N LYS A 209 23.23 -13.59 6.28
CA LYS A 209 24.09 -14.51 5.52
C LYS A 209 24.66 -15.62 6.40
N SER A 210 25.12 -15.29 7.61
CA SER A 210 25.67 -16.28 8.55
C SER A 210 24.62 -17.32 8.97
N ALA A 211 23.41 -16.87 9.31
CA ALA A 211 22.33 -17.76 9.75
C ALA A 211 21.80 -18.65 8.61
N LEU A 212 21.68 -18.10 7.39
CA LEU A 212 21.30 -18.87 6.22
C LEU A 212 22.42 -19.84 5.78
N GLY A 213 23.69 -19.45 5.88
CA GLY A 213 24.82 -20.34 5.63
C GLY A 213 24.80 -21.57 6.56
N ALA A 214 24.49 -21.38 7.85
CA ALA A 214 24.30 -22.48 8.80
C ALA A 214 23.13 -23.41 8.43
N LYS A 215 22.19 -22.96 7.59
CA LYS A 215 21.06 -23.74 7.06
C LYS A 215 21.32 -24.35 5.67
N GLY A 216 22.56 -24.25 5.19
CA GLY A 216 23.02 -24.84 3.94
C GLY A 216 22.71 -24.02 2.70
N TYR A 217 22.53 -22.70 2.83
CA TYR A 217 22.47 -21.80 1.68
C TYR A 217 23.90 -21.42 1.23
N ASP A 218 24.14 -21.38 -0.08
CA ASP A 218 25.32 -20.73 -0.67
C ASP A 218 25.07 -19.21 -0.71
N CYS A 219 25.80 -18.48 0.14
CA CYS A 219 25.62 -17.04 0.36
C CYS A 219 26.76 -16.23 -0.26
N LYS A 220 26.53 -15.73 -1.48
CA LYS A 220 27.43 -14.77 -2.17
C LYS A 220 26.86 -13.35 -2.04
N SER A 221 26.37 -12.78 -3.13
CA SER A 221 25.53 -11.57 -3.13
C SER A 221 24.14 -11.88 -2.58
N THR A 222 23.56 -13.01 -2.99
CA THR A 222 22.30 -13.59 -2.50
C THR A 222 22.56 -14.94 -1.84
N CYS A 223 21.72 -15.35 -0.89
CA CYS A 223 21.74 -16.70 -0.32
C CYS A 223 20.82 -17.61 -1.12
N SER A 224 21.34 -18.69 -1.69
CA SER A 224 20.56 -19.61 -2.53
C SER A 224 20.73 -21.06 -2.13
N LYS A 225 19.70 -21.87 -2.35
CA LYS A 225 19.69 -23.30 -2.09
C LYS A 225 18.92 -24.00 -3.21
N LYS A 226 19.43 -25.14 -3.68
CA LYS A 226 18.78 -25.91 -4.75
C LYS A 226 17.50 -26.56 -4.24
N ILE A 227 16.46 -26.61 -5.06
CA ILE A 227 15.25 -27.41 -4.84
C ILE A 227 15.02 -28.29 -6.07
N GLY A 228 14.80 -29.59 -5.87
CA GLY A 228 14.70 -30.55 -6.98
C GLY A 228 15.89 -30.50 -7.95
N ASP A 229 15.63 -30.86 -9.20
CA ASP A 229 16.66 -30.90 -10.25
C ASP A 229 16.90 -29.54 -10.91
N PHE A 230 15.83 -28.74 -11.07
CA PHE A 230 15.83 -27.51 -11.87
C PHE A 230 15.38 -26.26 -11.10
N GLY A 231 15.11 -26.38 -9.80
CA GLY A 231 14.62 -25.26 -9.00
C GLY A 231 15.65 -24.64 -8.07
N SER A 232 15.32 -23.45 -7.57
CA SER A 232 16.08 -22.78 -6.52
C SER A 232 15.18 -21.99 -5.57
N GLN A 233 15.59 -21.93 -4.31
CA GLN A 233 15.08 -20.99 -3.32
C GLN A 233 16.16 -19.97 -2.97
N ARG A 234 15.78 -18.70 -2.86
CA ARG A 234 16.70 -17.60 -2.61
C ARG A 234 16.15 -16.67 -1.54
N ILE A 235 17.05 -16.17 -0.71
CA ILE A 235 16.79 -15.10 0.25
C ILE A 235 17.87 -14.04 0.04
N TYR A 236 17.42 -12.80 -0.13
CA TYR A 236 18.28 -11.64 -0.25
C TYR A 236 17.84 -10.59 0.76
N GLY A 237 18.80 -9.97 1.43
CA GLY A 237 18.56 -8.86 2.32
C GLY A 237 19.50 -7.72 1.93
N TYR A 238 18.98 -6.50 1.93
CA TYR A 238 19.75 -5.30 1.68
C TYR A 238 19.62 -4.35 2.88
N GLY A 239 20.75 -3.82 3.35
CA GLY A 239 20.88 -2.94 4.49
C GLY A 239 21.92 -1.85 4.25
N GLY A 240 22.07 -0.95 5.23
CA GLY A 240 23.15 0.03 5.23
C GLY A 240 24.44 -0.52 5.84
N SER A 241 25.58 0.11 5.55
CA SER A 241 26.94 -0.30 5.98
C SER A 241 27.12 -0.49 7.50
N SER A 242 26.25 0.06 8.34
CA SER A 242 26.26 -0.12 9.80
C SER A 242 24.86 -0.34 10.38
N GLY A 243 23.88 -0.69 9.54
CA GLY A 243 22.46 -0.71 9.90
C GLY A 243 21.80 -2.07 9.72
N GLY A 244 20.56 -2.12 10.16
CA GLY A 244 19.64 -3.22 9.89
C GLY A 244 19.22 -3.32 8.42
N LEU A 245 18.57 -4.44 8.06
CA LEU A 245 18.01 -4.63 6.72
C LEU A 245 16.87 -3.62 6.46
N ARG A 246 16.90 -2.99 5.28
CA ARG A 246 15.89 -2.07 4.74
C ARG A 246 14.95 -2.75 3.74
N SER A 247 15.34 -3.90 3.22
CA SER A 247 14.47 -4.76 2.43
C SER A 247 14.91 -6.21 2.54
N VAL A 248 13.94 -7.11 2.39
CA VAL A 248 14.14 -8.55 2.32
C VAL A 248 13.34 -9.07 1.14
N GLU A 249 13.98 -9.87 0.31
CA GLU A 249 13.36 -10.55 -0.80
C GLU A 249 13.52 -12.06 -0.64
N LEU A 250 12.43 -12.79 -0.85
CA LEU A 250 12.43 -14.23 -0.93
C LEU A 250 11.96 -14.60 -2.32
N SER A 251 12.61 -15.58 -2.96
CA SER A 251 12.12 -16.12 -4.22
C SER A 251 12.25 -17.63 -4.27
N LEU A 252 11.29 -18.25 -4.95
CA LEU A 252 11.19 -19.69 -5.14
C LEU A 252 10.86 -19.96 -6.61
N THR A 253 11.65 -20.81 -7.26
CA THR A 253 11.47 -21.15 -8.68
C THR A 253 11.69 -22.65 -8.86
N GLY A 254 10.87 -23.31 -9.67
CA GLY A 254 11.03 -24.75 -9.94
C GLY A 254 9.72 -25.42 -10.34
N ARG A 255 9.73 -26.75 -10.40
CA ARG A 255 8.51 -27.54 -10.65
C ARG A 255 7.52 -27.38 -9.50
N GLU A 256 6.22 -27.42 -9.82
CA GLU A 256 5.14 -27.21 -8.85
C GLU A 256 5.29 -28.00 -7.55
N GLY A 257 5.59 -29.31 -7.63
CA GLY A 257 5.76 -30.16 -6.45
C GLY A 257 6.92 -29.72 -5.56
N ASP A 258 8.06 -29.36 -6.16
CA ASP A 258 9.26 -28.92 -5.45
C ASP A 258 9.03 -27.55 -4.79
N VAL A 259 8.37 -26.64 -5.49
CA VAL A 259 8.03 -25.29 -4.99
C VAL A 259 7.07 -25.39 -3.81
N LYS A 260 5.99 -26.18 -3.93
CA LYS A 260 5.05 -26.37 -2.81
C LYS A 260 5.72 -26.99 -1.59
N ALA A 261 6.62 -27.96 -1.78
CA ALA A 261 7.35 -28.59 -0.69
C ALA A 261 8.39 -27.66 -0.04
N ALA A 262 9.05 -26.81 -0.84
CA ALA A 262 10.11 -25.92 -0.36
C ALA A 262 9.58 -24.66 0.33
N TRP A 263 8.38 -24.18 -0.04
CA TRP A 263 7.82 -22.92 0.46
C TRP A 263 7.84 -22.77 1.99
N PRO A 264 7.35 -23.74 2.81
CA PRO A 264 7.38 -23.61 4.26
C PRO A 264 8.79 -23.45 4.82
N SER A 265 9.77 -24.12 4.22
CA SER A 265 11.18 -24.02 4.63
C SER A 265 11.79 -22.67 4.28
N LEU A 266 11.48 -22.11 3.10
CA LEU A 266 11.94 -20.78 2.67
C LEU A 266 11.41 -19.69 3.62
N VAL A 267 10.11 -19.69 3.88
CA VAL A 267 9.46 -18.73 4.79
C VAL A 267 9.98 -18.91 6.21
N GLY A 268 10.04 -20.15 6.71
CA GLY A 268 10.58 -20.46 8.05
C GLY A 268 12.04 -20.05 8.21
N ASP A 269 12.85 -20.20 7.15
CA ASP A 269 14.26 -19.83 7.18
C ASP A 269 14.49 -18.33 7.22
N ALA A 270 13.78 -17.58 6.38
CA ALA A 270 13.83 -16.14 6.36
C ALA A 270 13.33 -15.56 7.69
N PHE A 271 12.09 -15.86 8.09
CA PHE A 271 11.48 -15.27 9.28
C PHE A 271 12.07 -15.79 10.59
N GLY A 272 12.68 -16.97 10.61
CA GLY A 272 13.46 -17.44 11.75
C GLY A 272 14.80 -16.71 11.93
N THR A 273 15.24 -15.97 10.91
CA THR A 273 16.49 -15.18 10.92
C THR A 273 16.24 -13.69 11.14
N LEU A 274 15.08 -13.19 10.72
CA LEU A 274 14.69 -11.79 10.90
C LEU A 274 14.37 -11.49 12.37
N LYS A 275 14.93 -10.39 12.86
CA LYS A 275 14.68 -9.83 14.19
C LYS A 275 13.96 -8.50 14.05
N GLY A 276 12.88 -8.33 14.81
CA GLY A 276 12.05 -7.12 14.82
C GLY A 276 10.67 -7.43 15.37
N THR A 277 10.02 -6.43 15.96
CA THR A 277 8.67 -6.53 16.55
C THR A 277 7.61 -6.96 15.56
N ASP A 278 7.83 -6.67 14.27
CA ASP A 278 6.83 -6.83 13.22
C ASP A 278 6.95 -8.14 12.43
N THR A 279 8.01 -8.93 12.69
CA THR A 279 8.33 -10.15 11.93
C THR A 279 7.22 -11.19 11.94
N ALA A 280 6.48 -11.31 13.05
CA ALA A 280 5.35 -12.22 13.15
C ALA A 280 4.17 -11.81 12.24
N LYS A 281 3.81 -10.52 12.21
CA LYS A 281 2.73 -9.99 11.35
C LYS A 281 3.08 -10.11 9.87
N LEU A 282 4.34 -9.82 9.52
CA LEU A 282 4.85 -10.01 8.16
C LEU A 282 4.79 -11.48 7.72
N ARG A 283 5.19 -12.40 8.61
CA ARG A 283 5.12 -13.83 8.35
C ARG A 283 3.68 -14.30 8.15
N GLU A 284 2.76 -13.87 9.01
CA GLU A 284 1.33 -14.21 8.91
C GLU A 284 0.75 -13.76 7.58
N PHE A 285 1.05 -12.52 7.14
CA PHE A 285 0.62 -12.03 5.83
C PHE A 285 1.15 -12.91 4.69
N VAL A 286 2.45 -13.23 4.71
CA VAL A 286 3.08 -14.07 3.67
C VAL A 286 2.48 -15.48 3.63
N GLU A 287 2.24 -16.09 4.79
CA GLU A 287 1.66 -17.43 4.89
C GLU A 287 0.20 -17.45 4.40
N LYS A 288 -0.57 -16.38 4.66
CA LYS A 288 -1.95 -16.23 4.19
C LYS A 288 -2.07 -16.05 2.67
N HIS A 289 -1.07 -15.45 2.02
CA HIS A 289 -1.08 -15.16 0.58
C HIS A 289 -0.18 -16.10 -0.24
N ASN A 290 -0.07 -17.35 0.18
CA ASN A 290 0.58 -18.42 -0.59
C ASN A 290 -0.39 -19.14 -1.55
N ASP A 291 -1.41 -18.45 -2.04
CA ASP A 291 -2.50 -18.99 -2.86
C ASP A 291 -2.21 -18.93 -4.37
N GLY A 292 -1.02 -18.45 -4.76
CA GLY A 292 -0.63 -18.28 -6.15
C GLY A 292 -1.26 -17.05 -6.81
N LYS A 293 -1.80 -16.11 -6.02
CA LYS A 293 -2.30 -14.82 -6.50
C LYS A 293 -1.38 -13.68 -6.09
N PRO A 294 -1.27 -12.62 -6.90
CA PRO A 294 -0.59 -11.41 -6.49
C PRO A 294 -1.31 -10.78 -5.29
N SER A 295 -0.55 -10.21 -4.36
CA SER A 295 -1.08 -9.52 -3.19
C SER A 295 -0.12 -8.44 -2.72
N VAL A 296 -0.65 -7.26 -2.40
CA VAL A 296 0.13 -6.15 -1.85
C VAL A 296 -0.62 -5.52 -0.69
N ALA A 297 0.10 -5.25 0.39
CA ALA A 297 -0.41 -4.48 1.50
C ALA A 297 0.72 -3.78 2.27
N TYR A 298 0.34 -2.78 3.05
CA TYR A 298 1.15 -2.32 4.16
C TYR A 298 0.89 -3.18 5.40
N VAL A 299 1.96 -3.76 5.93
CA VAL A 299 1.92 -4.65 7.09
C VAL A 299 2.94 -4.14 8.10
N ALA A 300 2.43 -3.58 9.20
CA ALA A 300 3.24 -3.06 10.30
C ALA A 300 4.35 -2.11 9.82
N GLY A 301 4.02 -1.15 8.96
CA GLY A 301 4.95 -0.15 8.42
C GLY A 301 5.76 -0.59 7.19
N TRP A 302 5.68 -1.85 6.78
CA TRP A 302 6.37 -2.36 5.59
C TRP A 302 5.42 -2.46 4.41
N ARG A 303 5.90 -2.15 3.21
CA ARG A 303 5.26 -2.62 1.97
C ARG A 303 5.62 -4.09 1.78
N VAL A 304 4.61 -4.94 1.72
CA VAL A 304 4.76 -6.37 1.44
C VAL A 304 4.06 -6.68 0.14
N GLU A 305 4.79 -7.31 -0.79
CA GLU A 305 4.27 -7.77 -2.06
C GLU A 305 4.59 -9.25 -2.25
N VAL A 306 3.57 -10.01 -2.63
CA VAL A 306 3.67 -11.39 -3.07
C VAL A 306 3.33 -11.41 -4.55
N SER A 307 4.28 -11.78 -5.41
CA SER A 307 4.10 -11.81 -6.86
C SER A 307 4.35 -13.23 -7.38
N PRO A 308 3.32 -13.91 -7.89
CA PRO A 308 3.46 -15.14 -8.66
C PRO A 308 3.75 -14.82 -10.13
N ASN A 309 4.58 -15.61 -10.77
CA ASN A 309 4.83 -15.65 -12.22
C ASN A 309 4.88 -17.11 -12.65
N ASP A 310 3.80 -17.83 -12.32
CA ASP A 310 3.67 -19.26 -12.50
C ASP A 310 3.35 -19.55 -13.98
N ARG A 311 4.05 -20.51 -14.59
CA ARG A 311 3.91 -20.92 -16.00
C ARG A 311 3.81 -22.42 -16.10
N ASP A 312 2.66 -22.94 -16.53
CA ASP A 312 2.41 -24.37 -16.68
C ASP A 312 2.79 -25.16 -15.39
N ASP A 313 3.75 -26.10 -15.48
CA ASP A 313 4.25 -26.90 -14.37
C ASP A 313 5.44 -26.26 -13.63
N TYR A 314 5.87 -25.07 -14.06
CA TYR A 314 7.00 -24.33 -13.52
C TYR A 314 6.54 -23.06 -12.79
N LEU A 315 6.69 -23.04 -11.47
CA LEU A 315 6.26 -21.93 -10.63
C LEU A 315 7.43 -20.98 -10.35
N SER A 316 7.10 -19.70 -10.23
CA SER A 316 8.04 -18.64 -9.84
C SER A 316 7.35 -17.68 -8.89
N ARG A 317 7.71 -17.73 -7.61
CA ARG A 317 7.10 -16.92 -6.56
C ARG A 317 8.13 -15.99 -5.97
N ARG A 318 7.75 -14.72 -5.79
CA ARG A 318 8.57 -13.71 -5.14
C ARG A 318 7.79 -13.08 -4.00
N ILE A 319 8.48 -12.82 -2.89
CA ILE A 319 8.01 -11.99 -1.80
C ILE A 319 8.99 -10.84 -1.67
N SER A 320 8.50 -9.61 -1.74
CA SER A 320 9.27 -8.39 -1.50
C SER A 320 8.75 -7.71 -0.24
N ILE A 321 9.63 -7.47 0.72
CA ILE A 321 9.34 -6.71 1.94
C ILE A 321 10.31 -5.54 1.95
N GLY A 322 9.78 -4.32 1.90
CA GLY A 322 10.62 -3.13 1.80
C GLY A 322 9.93 -1.89 2.32
N ARG A 323 10.72 -0.83 2.46
CA ARG A 323 10.17 0.50 2.69
C ARG A 323 9.39 0.94 1.45
N GLU A 324 8.28 1.64 1.68
CA GLU A 324 7.60 2.37 0.61
C GLU A 324 8.51 3.49 0.09
N LEU A 325 8.65 3.59 -1.23
CA LEU A 325 9.40 4.64 -1.90
C LEU A 325 8.40 5.61 -2.54
N TYR A 326 7.83 6.46 -1.71
CA TYR A 326 6.88 7.48 -2.15
C TYR A 326 7.63 8.75 -2.59
N TYR A 327 7.46 9.11 -3.85
CA TYR A 327 7.92 10.38 -4.42
C TYR A 327 6.69 11.07 -5.01
N ALA A 328 6.20 12.12 -4.33
CA ALA A 328 5.18 13.02 -4.86
C ALA A 328 5.83 14.15 -5.66
#